data_AF-A0AA86RQW0-F1
#
_entry.id   AF-A0AA86RQW0-F1
#
_cell.length_a   1.000
_cell.length_b   1.000
_cell.length_c   1.000
_cell.angle_alpha   90.00
_cell.angle_beta   90.00
_cell.angle_gamma   90.00
#
_symmetry.space_group_name_H-M   'P 1'
#
loop_
_entity.id
_entity.type
_entity.pdbx_description
1 polymer ?
#
loop_
_entity_poly.entity_id
_entity_poly.type
_entity_poly.pdbx_seq_one_letter_code
_entity_poly.pdbx_strand_id
1 'polypeptide(L)'
;MRYSYSNIYASFVRVNTVLGSAAPPLTVKLVQAFRSDAKDSAIIESKELQYDKNNGIHVLEIFPDNVDVGTYVFVFEIVLHDSAGEKVYATGGQIHVPIYVTGIINVRNAEIAVLDSDLGSVETQKKIDLAGNVVVELSANHLQKLRLSFELTTPNGHAFKPHQAFFKLKHETKHEHIFVVGNTGKNWTGIEKLDFLGLVEKFYYLSGRYDIELTVGDAVMENSFLLPLGHVDLDLPEAPEKAARLPPLPVDPYSRYGPKAEIAHIFRTPEKRPPQNLSLTFLSLTLLPFIGFLVGLLRLGVNLKNFPSSAVPATYAILFQLGIAAVLLLYVLFWLKLDLFTTLKAVGFLGVFLMFVGHRILSYLASTSSKLKSA
;
A
#
# COMPACT_ATOMS: atom_id res chain seq x y z
N MET A 1 22.25 13.41 -51.19
CA MET A 1 22.84 14.67 -50.67
C MET A 1 23.46 14.37 -49.32
N ARG A 2 24.79 14.34 -49.23
CA ARG A 2 25.50 14.22 -47.96
C ARG A 2 25.67 15.64 -47.41
N TYR A 3 24.91 15.99 -46.39
CA TYR A 3 25.19 17.20 -45.61
C TYR A 3 26.27 16.84 -44.60
N SER A 4 27.51 17.26 -44.87
CA SER A 4 28.59 17.26 -43.88
C SER A 4 28.47 18.57 -43.11
N TYR A 5 27.97 18.51 -41.87
CA TYR A 5 28.03 19.63 -40.95
C TYR A 5 29.39 19.56 -40.23
N SER A 6 30.38 20.32 -40.71
CA SER A 6 31.54 20.66 -39.89
C SER A 6 31.18 21.88 -39.05
N ASN A 7 30.61 21.66 -37.86
CA ASN A 7 30.42 22.76 -36.92
C ASN A 7 31.79 23.11 -36.33
N ILE A 8 32.37 24.21 -36.80
CA ILE A 8 33.58 24.79 -36.19
C ILE A 8 33.11 25.49 -34.92
N TYR A 9 33.29 24.83 -33.78
CA TYR A 9 33.03 25.44 -32.47
C TYR A 9 34.28 26.24 -32.04
N ALA A 10 34.20 27.58 -32.16
CA ALA A 10 35.15 28.47 -31.50
C ALA A 10 34.66 28.74 -30.07
N SER A 11 35.49 28.43 -29.08
CA SER A 11 35.17 28.74 -27.68
C SER A 11 35.76 30.09 -27.30
N PHE A 12 34.91 30.95 -26.73
CA PHE A 12 35.27 32.31 -26.33
C PHE A 12 35.45 32.39 -24.81
N VAL A 13 36.62 32.87 -24.38
CA VAL A 13 36.95 33.07 -22.96
C VAL A 13 37.09 34.57 -22.70
N ARG A 14 36.27 35.09 -21.79
CA ARG A 14 36.35 36.49 -21.33
C ARG A 14 36.88 36.53 -19.91
N VAL A 15 37.86 37.39 -19.66
CA VAL A 15 38.45 37.61 -18.33
C VAL A 15 38.07 39.01 -17.86
N ASN A 16 37.45 39.10 -16.69
CA ASN A 16 37.05 40.34 -16.05
C ASN A 16 37.65 40.43 -14.64
N THR A 17 37.73 41.63 -14.08
CA THR A 17 38.04 41.80 -12.66
C THR A 17 36.86 41.34 -11.80
N VAL A 18 37.10 41.13 -10.49
CA VAL A 18 36.06 40.75 -9.52
C VAL A 18 34.89 41.75 -9.49
N LEU A 19 35.16 43.02 -9.83
CA LEU A 19 34.16 44.09 -9.89
C LEU A 19 33.48 44.21 -11.26
N GLY A 20 33.76 43.30 -12.20
CA GLY A 20 33.18 43.28 -13.54
C GLY A 20 33.82 44.23 -14.55
N SER A 21 34.91 44.90 -14.20
CA SER A 21 35.66 45.78 -15.11
C SER A 21 36.57 44.99 -16.05
N ALA A 22 37.02 45.64 -17.14
CA ALA A 22 37.97 45.06 -18.08
C ALA A 22 39.29 44.67 -17.39
N ALA A 23 39.81 43.49 -17.72
CA ALA A 23 41.07 43.00 -17.18
C ALA A 23 42.29 43.71 -17.83
N PRO A 24 43.42 43.83 -17.11
CA PRO A 24 44.67 44.35 -17.67
C PRO A 24 45.25 43.40 -18.75
N PRO A 25 46.26 43.84 -19.52
CA PRO A 25 46.94 42.98 -20.50
C PRO A 25 47.44 41.67 -19.87
N LEU A 26 46.89 40.55 -20.34
CA LEU A 26 47.13 39.22 -19.81
C LEU A 26 47.11 38.17 -20.92
N THR A 27 47.77 37.04 -20.66
CA THR A 27 47.69 35.81 -21.45
C THR A 27 46.81 34.81 -20.72
N VAL A 28 45.86 34.21 -21.42
CA VAL A 28 45.11 33.04 -20.93
C VAL A 28 45.71 31.79 -21.54
N LYS A 29 46.15 30.87 -20.69
CA LYS A 29 46.64 29.55 -21.09
C LYS A 29 45.62 28.49 -20.71
N LEU A 30 45.27 27.62 -21.65
CA LEU A 30 44.60 26.36 -21.37
C LEU A 30 45.68 25.34 -21.01
N VAL A 31 45.90 25.12 -19.72
CA VAL A 31 46.96 24.25 -19.19
C VAL A 31 46.65 22.80 -19.50
N GLN A 32 45.40 22.40 -19.28
CA GLN A 32 44.94 21.04 -19.48
C GLN A 32 43.45 21.04 -19.86
N ALA A 33 43.07 20.20 -20.81
CA ALA A 33 41.68 19.80 -21.01
C ALA A 33 41.59 18.28 -20.93
N PHE A 34 40.76 17.75 -20.05
CA PHE A 34 40.61 16.30 -19.88
C PHE A 34 39.13 15.92 -19.72
N ARG A 35 38.80 14.66 -20.04
CA ARG A 35 37.44 14.15 -19.85
C ARG A 35 37.20 13.88 -18.36
N SER A 36 36.04 14.24 -17.83
CA SER A 36 35.79 14.22 -16.39
C SER A 36 35.93 12.83 -15.75
N ASP A 37 35.79 11.76 -16.54
CA ASP A 37 35.94 10.35 -16.16
C ASP A 37 37.37 9.80 -16.38
N ALA A 38 38.24 10.54 -17.06
CA ALA A 38 39.61 10.15 -17.40
C ALA A 38 40.57 11.34 -17.16
N LYS A 39 40.88 11.60 -15.89
CA LYS A 39 41.72 12.74 -15.45
C LYS A 39 43.16 12.69 -15.97
N ASP A 40 43.66 11.49 -16.28
CA ASP A 40 45.07 11.26 -16.63
C ASP A 40 45.33 11.31 -18.15
N SER A 41 44.28 11.48 -18.98
CA SER A 41 44.42 11.63 -20.44
C SER A 41 44.01 13.05 -20.85
N ALA A 42 44.99 13.95 -20.92
CA ALA A 42 44.77 15.28 -21.45
C ALA A 42 44.55 15.22 -22.98
N ILE A 43 43.49 15.87 -23.44
CA ILE A 43 43.14 16.05 -24.85
C ILE A 43 43.84 17.26 -25.43
N ILE A 44 44.07 18.27 -24.59
CA ILE A 44 44.88 19.43 -24.90
C ILE A 44 45.83 19.62 -23.73
N GLU A 45 47.13 19.63 -24.04
CA GLU A 45 48.20 20.00 -23.11
C GLU A 45 48.75 21.37 -23.54
N SER A 46 48.64 22.35 -22.64
CA SER A 46 49.25 23.68 -22.73
C SER A 46 49.08 24.40 -24.08
N LYS A 47 47.94 25.08 -24.25
CA LYS A 47 47.66 25.94 -25.43
C LYS A 47 47.35 27.37 -25.00
N GLU A 48 48.09 28.34 -25.56
CA GLU A 48 47.78 29.75 -25.36
C GLU A 48 46.62 30.17 -26.27
N LEU A 49 45.64 30.90 -25.71
CA LEU A 49 44.49 31.38 -26.46
C LEU A 49 44.84 32.65 -27.24
N GLN A 50 44.36 32.77 -28.48
CA GLN A 50 44.57 33.96 -29.28
C GLN A 50 43.74 35.13 -28.76
N TYR A 51 44.35 36.29 -28.55
CA TYR A 51 43.66 37.48 -28.07
C TYR A 51 43.13 38.31 -29.25
N ASP A 52 41.80 38.45 -29.33
CA ASP A 52 41.14 39.35 -30.27
C ASP A 52 41.06 40.76 -29.66
N LYS A 53 41.89 41.67 -30.19
CA LYS A 53 42.00 43.07 -29.76
C LYS A 53 40.71 43.88 -30.00
N ASN A 54 39.85 43.47 -30.93
CA ASN A 54 38.63 44.22 -31.25
C ASN A 54 37.51 44.00 -30.23
N ASN A 55 37.43 42.77 -29.69
CA ASN A 55 36.35 42.38 -28.79
C ASN A 55 36.80 42.17 -27.33
N GLY A 56 38.10 42.15 -27.05
CA GLY A 56 38.65 41.89 -25.72
C GLY A 56 38.41 40.46 -25.25
N ILE A 57 38.42 39.50 -26.17
CA ILE A 57 38.08 38.10 -25.93
C ILE A 57 39.27 37.21 -26.32
N HIS A 58 39.49 36.15 -25.55
CA HIS A 58 40.44 35.09 -25.87
C HIS A 58 39.72 33.98 -26.62
N VAL A 59 40.19 33.66 -27.83
CA VAL A 59 39.57 32.69 -28.72
C VAL A 59 40.36 31.38 -28.70
N LEU A 60 39.65 30.28 -28.49
CA LEU A 60 40.13 28.93 -28.75
C LEU A 60 39.55 28.47 -30.10
N GLU A 61 40.34 28.60 -31.17
CA GLU A 61 39.85 28.48 -32.55
C GLU A 61 39.48 27.05 -32.97
N ILE A 62 40.03 26.01 -32.33
CA ILE A 62 39.82 24.63 -32.78
C ILE A 62 39.76 23.69 -31.57
N PHE A 63 38.60 23.08 -31.38
CA PHE A 63 38.41 21.85 -30.62
C PHE A 63 38.99 20.68 -31.44
N PRO A 64 39.81 19.79 -30.86
CA PRO A 64 40.39 18.68 -31.59
C PRO A 64 39.31 17.73 -32.18
N ASP A 65 39.53 17.23 -33.39
CA ASP A 65 38.60 16.30 -34.09
C ASP A 65 38.38 14.96 -33.33
N ASN A 66 39.22 14.67 -32.34
CA ASN A 66 39.13 13.47 -31.50
C ASN A 66 38.22 13.64 -30.27
N VAL A 67 37.57 14.79 -30.11
CA VAL A 67 36.64 15.03 -29.01
C VAL A 67 35.30 14.36 -29.32
N ASP A 68 34.81 13.62 -28.33
CA ASP A 68 33.55 12.91 -28.42
C ASP A 68 32.52 13.54 -27.48
N VAL A 69 31.28 13.07 -27.54
CA VAL A 69 30.21 13.47 -26.62
C VAL A 69 30.61 13.15 -25.19
N GLY A 70 30.54 14.13 -24.29
CA GLY A 70 30.97 13.94 -22.91
C GLY A 70 31.14 15.22 -22.11
N THR A 71 31.45 15.03 -20.82
CA THR A 71 31.77 16.13 -19.91
C THR A 71 33.28 16.28 -19.81
N TYR A 72 33.77 17.49 -20.05
CA TYR A 72 35.18 17.85 -20.03
C TYR A 72 35.45 18.89 -18.96
N VAL A 73 36.66 18.91 -18.43
CA VAL A 73 37.13 19.95 -17.51
C VAL A 73 38.28 20.69 -18.17
N PHE A 74 38.11 21.99 -18.33
CA PHE A 74 39.09 22.88 -18.92
C PHE A 74 39.78 23.64 -17.80
N VAL A 75 41.10 23.55 -17.75
CA VAL A 75 41.94 24.16 -16.72
C VAL A 75 42.63 25.38 -17.32
N PHE A 76 42.17 26.55 -16.93
CA PHE A 76 42.74 27.82 -17.38
C PHE A 76 43.69 28.41 -16.33
N GLU A 77 44.78 28.99 -16.80
CA GLU A 77 45.73 29.76 -16.02
C GLU A 77 45.92 31.12 -16.67
N ILE A 78 45.99 32.16 -15.83
CA ILE A 78 46.07 33.55 -16.26
C ILE A 78 47.44 34.09 -15.88
N VAL A 79 48.17 34.62 -16.86
CA VAL A 79 49.51 35.19 -16.67
C VAL A 79 49.47 36.67 -17.09
N LEU A 80 49.78 37.57 -16.15
CA LEU A 80 49.87 39.01 -16.43
C LEU A 80 51.12 39.32 -17.27
N HIS A 81 51.02 40.29 -18.18
CA HIS A 81 52.17 40.72 -18.99
C HIS A 81 53.14 41.63 -18.23
N ASP A 82 52.66 42.36 -17.22
CA ASP A 82 53.43 43.34 -16.46
C ASP A 82 53.56 42.93 -14.99
N SER A 83 54.80 42.85 -14.50
CA SER A 83 55.14 42.52 -13.11
C SER A 83 54.74 43.61 -12.11
N ALA A 84 54.47 44.85 -12.57
CA ALA A 84 53.87 45.89 -11.72
C ALA A 84 52.39 45.58 -11.39
N GLY A 85 51.70 44.84 -12.26
CA GLY A 85 50.29 44.46 -12.10
C GLY A 85 50.05 43.44 -10.98
N GLU A 86 51.05 42.64 -10.61
CA GLU A 86 50.97 41.63 -9.54
C GLU A 86 50.69 42.23 -8.16
N LYS A 87 50.98 43.52 -7.95
CA LYS A 87 50.69 44.22 -6.68
C LYS A 87 49.24 44.70 -6.56
N VAL A 88 48.52 44.74 -7.68
CA VAL A 88 47.15 45.31 -7.78
C VAL A 88 46.12 44.23 -8.10
N TYR A 89 46.49 43.20 -8.87
CA TYR A 89 45.61 42.13 -9.30
C TYR A 89 46.11 40.78 -8.79
N ALA A 90 45.20 39.98 -8.23
CA ALA A 90 45.48 38.59 -7.87
C ALA A 90 45.16 37.68 -9.06
N THR A 91 46.17 37.06 -9.66
CA THR A 91 46.03 36.12 -10.79
C THR A 91 46.50 34.71 -10.48
N GLY A 92 46.64 34.34 -9.20
CA GLY A 92 47.08 33.01 -8.80
C GLY A 92 45.95 31.98 -8.80
N GLY A 93 46.15 30.87 -9.51
CA GLY A 93 45.32 29.68 -9.43
C GLY A 93 44.91 29.09 -10.78
N GLN A 94 44.72 27.77 -10.80
CA GLN A 94 44.12 27.06 -11.92
C GLN A 94 42.59 27.11 -11.80
N ILE A 95 41.92 27.60 -12.84
CA ILE A 95 40.46 27.68 -12.90
C ILE A 95 39.92 26.48 -13.66
N HIS A 96 39.14 25.65 -12.97
CA HIS A 96 38.50 24.46 -13.55
C HIS A 96 37.08 24.81 -14.02
N VAL A 97 36.84 24.73 -15.33
CA VAL A 97 35.55 25.00 -15.95
C VAL A 97 34.99 23.72 -16.57
N PRO A 98 33.81 23.23 -16.15
CA PRO A 98 33.15 22.11 -16.80
C PRO A 98 32.57 22.56 -18.15
N ILE A 99 32.83 21.78 -19.20
CA ILE A 99 32.31 21.98 -20.56
C ILE A 99 31.57 20.71 -20.97
N TYR A 100 30.34 20.88 -21.46
CA TYR A 100 29.50 19.80 -21.96
C TYR A 100 29.56 19.81 -23.48
N VAL A 101 30.08 18.73 -24.07
CA VAL A 101 30.05 18.51 -25.52
C VAL A 101 28.86 17.62 -25.81
N THR A 102 27.85 18.18 -26.47
CA THR A 102 26.60 17.48 -26.76
C THR A 102 26.66 16.77 -28.12
N GLY A 103 25.84 15.73 -28.29
CA GLY A 103 25.61 15.13 -29.60
C GLY A 103 24.44 14.15 -29.62
N ILE A 104 24.13 13.67 -30.83
CA ILE A 104 23.07 12.69 -31.07
C ILE A 104 23.63 11.28 -30.80
N ILE A 105 23.05 10.59 -29.83
CA ILE A 105 23.43 9.23 -29.45
C ILE A 105 22.66 8.22 -30.30
N ASN A 106 23.38 7.27 -30.89
CA ASN A 106 22.79 6.20 -31.69
C ASN A 106 22.46 5.01 -30.82
N VAL A 107 21.24 4.48 -30.97
CA VAL A 107 20.82 3.24 -30.31
C VAL A 107 20.95 2.06 -31.25
N ARG A 108 21.52 0.96 -30.77
CA ARG A 108 21.76 -0.28 -31.53
C ARG A 108 21.29 -1.49 -30.74
N ASN A 109 21.02 -2.58 -31.46
CA ASN A 109 20.77 -3.92 -30.90
C ASN A 109 19.72 -3.93 -29.77
N ALA A 110 18.65 -3.14 -29.94
CA ALA A 110 17.56 -3.08 -28.98
C ALA A 110 16.63 -4.28 -29.12
N GLU A 111 16.49 -5.03 -28.04
CA GLU A 111 15.75 -6.28 -28.02
C GLU A 111 15.04 -6.45 -26.68
N ILE A 112 13.82 -6.97 -26.73
CA ILE A 112 13.07 -7.40 -25.55
C ILE A 112 12.69 -8.86 -25.69
N ALA A 113 12.89 -9.62 -24.63
CA ALA A 113 12.69 -11.05 -24.63
C ALA A 113 12.07 -11.55 -23.33
N VAL A 114 11.17 -12.52 -23.44
CA VAL A 114 10.69 -13.31 -22.30
C VAL A 114 11.48 -14.62 -22.28
N LEU A 115 12.10 -14.91 -21.14
CA LEU A 115 13.00 -16.03 -20.92
C LEU A 115 12.39 -16.98 -19.89
N ASP A 116 12.52 -18.28 -20.12
CA ASP A 116 12.17 -19.29 -19.13
C ASP A 116 13.26 -19.40 -18.05
N SER A 117 12.88 -19.62 -16.79
CA SER A 117 13.79 -19.68 -15.63
C SER A 117 14.74 -20.87 -15.67
N ASP A 118 14.30 -21.99 -16.22
CA ASP A 118 14.95 -23.28 -16.01
C ASP A 118 15.99 -23.60 -17.09
N LEU A 119 15.78 -23.10 -18.31
CA LEU A 119 16.64 -23.42 -19.46
C LEU A 119 17.34 -22.19 -20.05
N GLY A 120 17.02 -20.98 -19.59
CA GLY A 120 17.46 -19.74 -20.24
C GLY A 120 17.04 -19.65 -21.71
N SER A 121 16.11 -20.52 -22.13
CA SER A 121 15.59 -20.60 -23.48
C SER A 121 14.66 -19.42 -23.73
N VAL A 122 14.79 -18.82 -24.91
CA VAL A 122 14.04 -17.63 -25.28
C VAL A 122 12.69 -18.07 -25.83
N GLU A 123 11.61 -17.84 -25.08
CA GLU A 123 10.26 -18.18 -25.55
C GLU A 123 9.78 -17.19 -26.61
N THR A 124 9.97 -15.90 -26.34
CA THR A 124 9.58 -14.82 -27.25
C THR A 124 10.68 -13.78 -27.29
N GLN A 125 11.23 -13.52 -28.46
CA GLN A 125 12.19 -12.44 -28.72
C GLN A 125 11.59 -11.48 -29.74
N LYS A 126 11.53 -10.20 -29.40
CA LYS A 126 11.15 -9.14 -30.34
C LYS A 126 12.28 -8.13 -30.42
N LYS A 127 12.78 -7.93 -31.64
CA LYS A 127 13.71 -6.83 -31.92
C LYS A 127 12.90 -5.53 -31.91
N ILE A 128 13.36 -4.56 -31.13
CA ILE A 128 12.72 -3.26 -31.01
C ILE A 128 13.45 -2.28 -31.92
N ASP A 129 12.69 -1.56 -32.74
CA ASP A 129 13.21 -0.36 -33.36
C ASP A 129 12.90 0.84 -32.46
N LEU A 130 13.92 1.32 -31.73
CA LEU A 130 13.79 2.46 -30.82
C LEU A 130 13.64 3.80 -31.56
N ALA A 131 13.77 3.82 -32.89
CA ALA A 131 13.54 5.00 -33.73
C ALA A 131 12.12 5.06 -34.33
N GLY A 132 11.30 4.02 -34.16
CA GLY A 132 9.96 3.91 -34.74
C GLY A 132 8.86 3.58 -33.72
N ASN A 133 7.59 3.71 -34.14
CA ASN A 133 6.44 3.30 -33.34
C ASN A 133 6.22 1.78 -33.46
N VAL A 134 7.02 0.98 -32.76
CA VAL A 134 6.78 -0.46 -32.62
C VAL A 134 5.99 -0.71 -31.34
N VAL A 135 4.81 -1.31 -31.47
CA VAL A 135 4.00 -1.76 -30.32
C VAL A 135 4.38 -3.20 -30.02
N VAL A 136 5.14 -3.41 -28.94
CA VAL A 136 5.49 -4.73 -28.43
C VAL A 136 4.37 -5.24 -27.54
N GLU A 137 3.78 -6.37 -27.91
CA GLU A 137 2.83 -7.12 -27.06
C GLU A 137 3.52 -8.40 -26.59
N LEU A 138 3.62 -8.58 -25.28
CA LEU A 138 4.23 -9.75 -24.63
C LEU A 138 3.27 -10.34 -23.60
N SER A 139 3.42 -11.63 -23.31
CA SER A 139 2.78 -12.27 -22.17
C SER A 139 3.87 -12.94 -21.35
N ALA A 140 3.80 -12.83 -20.03
CA ALA A 140 4.73 -13.50 -19.13
C ALA A 140 4.03 -14.02 -17.87
N ASN A 141 4.53 -15.11 -17.30
CA ASN A 141 4.09 -15.59 -15.99
C ASN A 141 5.15 -15.31 -14.90
N HIS A 142 4.80 -15.61 -13.65
CA HIS A 142 5.69 -15.40 -12.50
C HIS A 142 6.99 -16.23 -12.49
N LEU A 143 7.09 -17.32 -13.26
CA LEU A 143 8.32 -18.13 -13.37
C LEU A 143 9.26 -17.59 -14.46
N GLN A 144 8.73 -16.83 -15.41
CA GLN A 144 9.50 -16.28 -16.50
C GLN A 144 10.25 -15.01 -16.10
N LYS A 145 11.21 -14.63 -16.94
CA LYS A 145 12.03 -13.43 -16.77
C LYS A 145 11.92 -12.53 -17.99
N LEU A 146 11.73 -11.24 -17.79
CA LEU A 146 11.76 -10.26 -18.87
C LEU A 146 13.17 -9.70 -18.99
N ARG A 147 13.75 -9.76 -20.19
CA ARG A 147 15.05 -9.16 -20.51
C ARG A 147 14.88 -8.05 -21.53
N LEU A 148 15.33 -6.85 -21.19
CA LEU A 148 15.57 -5.76 -22.14
C LEU A 148 17.07 -5.63 -22.35
N SER A 149 17.52 -5.52 -23.60
CA SER A 149 18.92 -5.24 -23.94
C SER A 149 19.02 -4.20 -25.05
N PHE A 150 19.91 -3.22 -24.90
CA PHE A 150 20.23 -2.25 -25.95
C PHE A 150 21.63 -1.64 -25.78
N GLU A 151 22.17 -1.10 -26.85
CA GLU A 151 23.50 -0.47 -26.89
C GLU A 151 23.37 0.99 -27.28
N LEU A 152 24.09 1.86 -26.57
CA LEU A 152 24.18 3.29 -26.89
C LEU A 152 25.59 3.60 -27.35
N THR A 153 25.69 4.31 -28.48
CA THR A 153 26.96 4.67 -29.10
C THR A 153 26.99 6.15 -29.45
N THR A 154 28.13 6.80 -29.22
CA THR A 154 28.36 8.17 -29.64
C THR A 154 28.45 8.28 -31.17
N PRO A 155 28.39 9.49 -31.76
CA PRO A 155 28.64 9.69 -33.18
C PRO A 155 29.96 9.09 -33.67
N ASN A 156 30.99 9.08 -32.81
CA ASN A 156 32.31 8.52 -33.09
C ASN A 156 32.38 7.00 -32.88
N GLY A 157 31.28 6.36 -32.50
CA GLY A 157 31.16 4.90 -32.36
C GLY A 157 31.64 4.34 -31.02
N HIS A 158 31.99 5.20 -30.05
CA HIS A 158 32.35 4.75 -28.71
C HIS A 158 31.09 4.41 -27.90
N ALA A 159 31.22 3.48 -26.94
CA ALA A 159 30.13 3.14 -26.04
C ALA A 159 29.75 4.35 -25.17
N PHE A 160 28.46 4.66 -25.13
CA PHE A 160 27.93 5.78 -24.35
C PHE A 160 27.18 5.25 -23.12
N LYS A 161 27.58 5.71 -21.94
CA LYS A 161 26.86 5.41 -20.69
C LYS A 161 26.03 6.64 -20.29
N PRO A 162 24.70 6.59 -20.40
CA PRO A 162 23.85 7.70 -20.03
C PRO A 162 23.82 7.86 -18.50
N HIS A 163 23.61 9.10 -18.06
CA HIS A 163 23.39 9.44 -16.66
C HIS A 163 22.09 8.82 -16.11
N GLN A 164 21.04 8.75 -16.92
CA GLN A 164 19.75 8.16 -16.55
C GLN A 164 19.29 7.16 -17.60
N ALA A 165 18.98 5.95 -17.15
CA ALA A 165 18.32 4.92 -17.93
C ALA A 165 17.35 4.16 -17.02
N PHE A 166 16.05 4.32 -17.28
CA PHE A 166 14.98 3.75 -16.49
C PHE A 166 14.05 2.91 -17.35
N PHE A 167 13.75 1.72 -16.87
CA PHE A 167 12.73 0.85 -17.41
C PHE A 167 11.50 0.93 -16.50
N LYS A 168 10.37 1.40 -17.02
CA LYS A 168 9.14 1.59 -16.26
C LYS A 168 8.07 0.61 -16.71
N LEU A 169 7.45 -0.04 -15.75
CA LEU A 169 6.25 -0.85 -15.91
C LEU A 169 5.09 -0.19 -15.18
N LYS A 170 4.01 0.11 -15.90
CA LYS A 170 2.82 0.77 -15.35
C LYS A 170 1.62 -0.16 -15.44
N HIS A 171 1.09 -0.56 -14.30
CA HIS A 171 -0.11 -1.39 -14.24
C HIS A 171 -1.35 -0.59 -14.64
N GLU A 172 -2.40 -1.26 -15.14
CA GLU A 172 -3.72 -0.66 -15.41
C GLU A 172 -4.34 0.06 -14.19
N THR A 173 -3.99 -0.37 -12.97
CA THR A 173 -4.37 0.33 -11.72
C THR A 173 -3.52 1.57 -11.44
N LYS A 174 -2.71 2.04 -12.39
CA LYS A 174 -1.82 3.21 -12.33
C LYS A 174 -0.64 3.11 -11.35
N HIS A 175 -0.35 1.93 -10.82
CA HIS A 175 0.87 1.71 -10.04
C HIS A 175 2.06 1.63 -10.98
N GLU A 176 3.12 2.37 -10.66
CA GLU A 176 4.33 2.45 -11.49
C GLU A 176 5.50 1.78 -10.77
N HIS A 177 6.20 0.92 -11.49
CA HIS A 177 7.40 0.25 -11.04
C HIS A 177 8.56 0.69 -11.94
N ILE A 178 9.56 1.33 -11.35
CA ILE A 178 10.70 1.90 -12.07
C ILE A 178 11.95 1.12 -11.71
N PHE A 179 12.65 0.63 -12.73
CA PHE A 179 13.87 -0.15 -12.62
C PHE A 179 15.02 0.63 -13.26
N VAL A 180 16.18 0.64 -12.60
CA VAL A 180 17.39 1.30 -13.10
C VAL A 180 18.11 0.32 -14.01
N VAL A 181 18.29 0.66 -15.29
CA VAL A 181 18.93 -0.23 -16.26
C VAL A 181 20.42 -0.35 -15.93
N GLY A 182 20.86 -1.56 -15.62
CA GLY A 182 22.26 -1.87 -15.31
C GLY A 182 23.18 -1.89 -16.54
N ASN A 183 24.48 -1.69 -16.32
CA ASN A 183 25.52 -1.92 -17.33
C ASN A 183 26.21 -3.27 -17.08
N THR A 184 26.23 -4.14 -18.09
CA THR A 184 26.95 -5.41 -18.05
C THR A 184 28.20 -5.37 -18.94
N GLY A 185 29.39 -5.22 -18.32
CA GLY A 185 30.69 -5.42 -18.97
C GLY A 185 31.50 -4.15 -19.26
N LYS A 186 32.53 -4.29 -20.11
CA LYS A 186 33.46 -3.20 -20.50
C LYS A 186 32.86 -2.24 -21.53
N ASN A 187 31.98 -2.73 -22.40
CA ASN A 187 31.20 -1.91 -23.32
C ASN A 187 29.81 -1.70 -22.71
N TRP A 188 29.27 -0.50 -22.79
CA TRP A 188 27.95 -0.21 -22.23
C TRP A 188 26.89 -1.00 -22.99
N THR A 189 26.33 -2.01 -22.33
CA THR A 189 25.14 -2.74 -22.76
C THR A 189 24.12 -2.55 -21.66
N GLY A 190 23.05 -1.81 -21.95
CA GLY A 190 21.94 -1.65 -21.03
C GLY A 190 21.18 -2.96 -20.99
N ILE A 191 21.39 -3.77 -19.95
CA ILE A 191 20.66 -5.02 -19.76
C ILE A 191 19.88 -4.93 -18.47
N GLU A 192 18.55 -4.98 -18.59
CA GLU A 192 17.66 -5.15 -17.45
C GLU A 192 17.03 -6.53 -17.52
N LYS A 193 17.15 -7.29 -16.42
CA LYS A 193 16.53 -8.62 -16.28
C LYS A 193 15.61 -8.58 -15.08
N LEU A 194 14.31 -8.59 -15.35
CA LEU A 194 13.28 -8.67 -14.33
C LEU A 194 12.95 -10.14 -14.10
N ASP A 195 13.28 -10.63 -12.92
CA ASP A 195 12.87 -11.93 -12.42
C ASP A 195 11.53 -11.78 -11.71
N PHE A 196 10.42 -12.17 -12.37
CA PHE A 196 9.09 -11.91 -11.82
C PHE A 196 8.88 -12.65 -10.50
N LEU A 197 9.45 -13.84 -10.32
CA LEU A 197 9.35 -14.62 -9.08
C LEU A 197 9.91 -13.86 -7.88
N GLY A 198 11.07 -13.21 -8.05
CA GLY A 198 11.70 -12.39 -7.02
C GLY A 198 11.06 -11.01 -6.84
N LEU A 199 10.18 -10.61 -7.75
CA LEU A 199 9.54 -9.30 -7.76
C LEU A 199 8.04 -9.34 -7.43
N VAL A 200 7.41 -10.52 -7.32
CA VAL A 200 5.97 -10.67 -7.06
C VAL A 200 5.47 -9.77 -5.91
N GLU A 201 6.18 -9.78 -4.78
CA GLU A 201 5.84 -8.94 -3.62
C GLU A 201 5.93 -7.45 -3.93
N LYS A 202 6.91 -7.04 -4.76
CA LYS A 202 7.12 -5.64 -5.16
C LYS A 202 6.11 -5.18 -6.22
N PHE A 203 5.57 -6.11 -7.01
CA PHE A 203 4.41 -5.89 -7.89
C PHE A 203 3.07 -6.01 -7.15
N TYR A 204 3.10 -6.25 -5.84
CA TYR A 204 1.90 -6.39 -5.01
C TYR A 204 0.95 -7.49 -5.48
N TYR A 205 1.47 -8.55 -6.10
CA TYR A 205 0.67 -9.66 -6.65
C TYR A 205 -0.41 -9.21 -7.67
N LEU A 206 -0.18 -8.09 -8.35
CA LEU A 206 -1.10 -7.56 -9.36
C LEU A 206 -0.89 -8.27 -10.69
N SER A 207 -1.80 -9.17 -11.05
CA SER A 207 -1.89 -9.72 -12.41
C SER A 207 -2.68 -8.79 -13.31
N GLY A 208 -2.28 -8.70 -14.57
CA GLY A 208 -2.94 -7.86 -15.56
C GLY A 208 -1.97 -7.20 -16.53
N ARG A 209 -2.45 -6.16 -17.19
CA ARG A 209 -1.70 -5.45 -18.22
C ARG A 209 -0.75 -4.42 -17.61
N TYR A 210 0.52 -4.51 -18.00
CA TYR A 210 1.55 -3.52 -17.69
C TYR A 210 2.04 -2.83 -18.95
N ASP A 211 1.86 -1.51 -19.04
CA ASP A 211 2.45 -0.72 -20.11
C ASP A 211 3.95 -0.53 -19.86
N ILE A 212 4.75 -0.69 -20.91
CA ILE A 212 6.21 -0.66 -20.90
C ILE A 212 6.69 0.69 -21.44
N GLU A 213 7.56 1.36 -20.69
CA GLU A 213 8.19 2.62 -21.11
C GLU A 213 9.69 2.59 -20.81
N LEU A 214 10.50 3.04 -21.76
CA LEU A 214 11.94 3.20 -21.62
C LEU A 214 12.29 4.69 -21.65
N THR A 215 12.98 5.13 -20.61
CA THR A 215 13.45 6.52 -20.49
C THR A 215 14.96 6.55 -20.43
N VAL A 216 15.59 7.27 -21.35
CA VAL A 216 17.05 7.45 -21.40
C VAL A 216 17.35 8.93 -21.56
N GLY A 217 18.23 9.46 -20.69
CA GLY A 217 18.60 10.87 -20.70
C GLY A 217 19.97 11.14 -20.12
N ASP A 218 20.63 12.16 -20.69
CA ASP A 218 21.91 12.69 -20.21
C ASP A 218 22.00 14.19 -20.58
N ALA A 219 22.75 14.97 -19.79
CA ALA A 219 23.02 16.38 -20.07
C ALA A 219 23.80 16.59 -21.37
N VAL A 220 24.58 15.59 -21.80
CA VAL A 220 25.36 15.63 -23.05
C VAL A 220 24.63 14.99 -24.25
N MET A 221 23.40 14.49 -24.05
CA MET A 221 22.63 13.79 -25.08
C MET A 221 21.52 14.69 -25.64
N GLU A 222 21.63 15.08 -26.90
CA GLU A 222 20.66 15.98 -27.56
C GLU A 222 19.32 15.30 -27.84
N ASN A 223 19.33 13.98 -28.05
CA ASN A 223 18.18 13.17 -28.38
C ASN A 223 17.69 12.31 -27.21
N SER A 224 17.67 12.87 -25.99
CA SER A 224 17.07 12.20 -24.83
C SER A 224 15.61 11.82 -25.12
N PHE A 225 15.19 10.62 -24.73
CA PHE A 225 13.89 10.08 -25.12
C PHE A 225 13.14 9.40 -23.98
N LEU A 226 11.82 9.48 -24.06
CA LEU A 226 10.84 8.71 -23.31
C LEU A 226 10.00 7.97 -24.34
N LEU A 227 10.18 6.65 -24.42
CA LEU A 227 9.60 5.84 -25.48
C LEU A 227 8.66 4.77 -24.89
N PRO A 228 7.34 4.85 -25.16
CA PRO A 228 6.43 3.76 -24.87
C PRO A 228 6.70 2.60 -25.83
N LEU A 229 7.06 1.44 -25.29
CA LEU A 229 7.42 0.25 -26.08
C LEU A 229 6.22 -0.66 -26.36
N GLY A 230 5.16 -0.58 -25.56
CA GLY A 230 3.97 -1.42 -25.69
C GLY A 230 3.48 -1.93 -24.34
N HIS A 231 3.04 -3.18 -24.25
CA HIS A 231 2.53 -3.77 -23.02
C HIS A 231 2.96 -5.23 -22.83
N VAL A 232 3.04 -5.65 -21.57
CA VAL A 232 3.18 -7.04 -21.15
C VAL A 232 2.00 -7.42 -20.27
N ASP A 233 1.31 -8.50 -20.64
CA ASP A 233 0.31 -9.13 -19.79
C ASP A 233 1.02 -10.08 -18.83
N LEU A 234 0.94 -9.78 -17.54
CA LEU A 234 1.67 -10.47 -16.48
C LEU A 234 0.72 -11.29 -15.62
N ASP A 235 1.00 -12.60 -15.52
CA ASP A 235 0.26 -13.54 -14.67
C ASP A 235 1.06 -13.87 -13.40
N LEU A 236 0.69 -13.19 -12.30
CA LEU A 236 1.26 -13.35 -10.97
C LEU A 236 0.39 -14.26 -10.08
N PRO A 237 0.98 -14.95 -9.08
CA PRO A 237 0.20 -15.74 -8.13
C PRO A 237 -0.71 -14.84 -7.28
N GLU A 238 -1.76 -15.43 -6.74
CA GLU A 238 -2.72 -14.73 -5.88
C GLU A 238 -2.07 -14.27 -4.57
N ALA A 239 -2.47 -13.10 -4.09
CA ALA A 239 -1.90 -12.49 -2.89
C ALA A 239 -2.19 -13.34 -1.64
N PRO A 240 -1.19 -13.66 -0.80
CA PRO A 240 -1.44 -14.33 0.48
C PRO A 240 -2.25 -13.42 1.41
N GLU A 241 -3.00 -14.00 2.35
CA GLU A 241 -3.87 -13.23 3.29
C GLU A 241 -3.13 -12.14 4.09
N LYS A 242 -1.80 -12.29 4.26
CA LYS A 242 -0.92 -11.35 4.97
C LYS A 242 -0.09 -10.46 4.04
N ALA A 243 -0.40 -10.40 2.75
CA ALA A 243 0.32 -9.56 1.80
C ALA A 243 0.29 -8.09 2.22
N ALA A 244 1.37 -7.37 1.88
CA ALA A 244 1.41 -5.93 2.07
C ALA A 244 0.25 -5.27 1.30
N ARG A 245 -0.45 -4.34 1.96
CA ARG A 245 -1.49 -3.56 1.29
C ARG A 245 -0.88 -2.72 0.18
N LEU A 246 -1.59 -2.61 -0.94
CA LEU A 246 -1.23 -1.72 -2.04
C LEU A 246 -0.95 -0.31 -1.50
N PRO A 247 0.18 0.31 -1.88
CA PRO A 247 0.43 1.68 -1.52
C PRO A 247 -0.68 2.56 -2.12
N PRO A 248 -1.21 3.53 -1.38
CA PRO A 248 -2.19 4.44 -1.94
C PRO A 248 -1.53 5.20 -3.09
N LEU A 249 -2.18 5.18 -4.26
CA LEU A 249 -1.76 5.99 -5.39
C LEU A 249 -1.67 7.47 -4.96
N PRO A 250 -0.80 8.28 -5.59
CA PRO A 250 -0.82 9.72 -5.42
C PRO A 250 -2.19 10.24 -5.85
N VAL A 251 -3.07 10.44 -4.88
CA VAL A 251 -4.35 11.09 -5.09
C VAL A 251 -4.11 12.60 -5.08
N ASP A 252 -4.93 13.34 -5.82
CA ASP A 252 -4.98 14.80 -5.75
C ASP A 252 -4.86 15.25 -4.28
N PRO A 253 -3.89 16.12 -3.91
CA PRO A 253 -3.73 16.61 -2.54
C PRO A 253 -5.05 17.08 -1.91
N TYR A 254 -5.98 17.58 -2.73
CA TYR A 254 -7.29 18.03 -2.30
C TYR A 254 -8.30 16.91 -2.03
N SER A 255 -8.18 15.74 -2.67
CA SER A 255 -9.10 14.61 -2.46
C SER A 255 -8.88 13.92 -1.10
N ARG A 256 -7.72 14.12 -0.46
CA ARG A 256 -7.46 13.67 0.92
C ARG A 256 -8.43 14.31 1.93
N TYR A 257 -8.94 15.50 1.62
CA TYR A 257 -9.82 16.28 2.50
C TYR A 257 -11.32 16.09 2.17
N GLY A 258 -11.64 15.15 1.27
CA GLY A 258 -13.02 14.82 0.96
C GLY A 258 -13.76 14.14 2.13
N PRO A 259 -15.09 14.29 2.21
CA PRO A 259 -15.88 13.54 3.17
C PRO A 259 -15.73 12.03 2.91
N LYS A 260 -15.45 11.26 3.97
CA LYS A 260 -15.43 9.79 3.89
C LYS A 260 -16.86 9.25 3.83
N ALA A 261 -16.99 8.02 3.33
CA ALA A 261 -18.28 7.32 3.35
C ALA A 261 -18.85 7.24 4.77
N GLU A 262 -20.15 7.49 4.90
CA GLU A 262 -20.87 7.38 6.17
C GLU A 262 -20.89 5.92 6.64
N ILE A 263 -20.58 5.70 7.92
CA ILE A 263 -20.60 4.37 8.54
C ILE A 263 -21.95 4.21 9.25
N ALA A 264 -22.85 3.41 8.68
CA ALA A 264 -24.10 3.05 9.32
C ALA A 264 -23.92 1.82 10.22
N HIS A 265 -24.29 1.94 11.50
CA HIS A 265 -24.30 0.79 12.41
C HIS A 265 -25.43 -0.18 12.04
N ILE A 266 -25.08 -1.41 11.66
CA ILE A 266 -26.06 -2.47 11.35
C ILE A 266 -26.44 -3.18 12.66
N PHE A 267 -27.65 -2.92 13.13
CA PHE A 267 -28.23 -3.64 14.27
C PHE A 267 -28.56 -5.08 13.89
N ARG A 268 -28.46 -5.98 14.87
CA ARG A 268 -28.95 -7.36 14.70
C ARG A 268 -30.45 -7.34 14.40
N THR A 269 -30.86 -8.12 13.42
CA THR A 269 -32.29 -8.32 13.13
C THR A 269 -32.95 -9.06 14.29
N PRO A 270 -34.12 -8.62 14.77
CA PRO A 270 -34.86 -9.33 15.81
C PRO A 270 -35.23 -10.74 15.34
N GLU A 271 -35.12 -11.71 16.24
CA GLU A 271 -35.53 -13.09 15.97
C GLU A 271 -37.03 -13.16 15.64
N LYS A 272 -37.38 -13.98 14.65
CA LYS A 272 -38.76 -14.15 14.21
C LYS A 272 -39.57 -14.90 15.28
N ARG A 273 -40.63 -14.27 15.78
CA ARG A 273 -41.58 -14.89 16.72
C ARG A 273 -42.53 -15.87 16.00
N PRO A 274 -42.98 -16.95 16.67
CA PRO A 274 -43.95 -17.87 16.10
C PRO A 274 -45.32 -17.19 15.89
N PRO A 275 -46.17 -17.70 14.98
CA PRO A 275 -47.50 -17.16 14.75
C PRO A 275 -48.40 -17.34 15.98
N GLN A 276 -49.17 -16.31 16.31
CA GLN A 276 -50.02 -16.26 17.52
C GLN A 276 -51.01 -17.42 17.60
N ASN A 277 -51.63 -17.79 16.46
CA ASN A 277 -52.61 -18.88 16.40
C ASN A 277 -52.01 -20.22 16.84
N LEU A 278 -50.74 -20.48 16.46
CA LEU A 278 -50.04 -21.69 16.86
C LEU A 278 -49.78 -21.69 18.38
N SER A 279 -49.31 -20.55 18.92
CA SER A 279 -49.08 -20.40 20.37
C SER A 279 -50.35 -20.60 21.20
N LEU A 280 -51.48 -20.03 20.77
CA LEU A 280 -52.79 -20.20 21.45
C LEU A 280 -53.31 -21.64 21.39
N THR A 281 -53.06 -22.34 20.29
CA THR A 281 -53.44 -23.75 20.14
C THR A 281 -52.70 -24.63 21.16
N PHE A 282 -51.38 -24.45 21.30
CA PHE A 282 -50.59 -25.19 22.28
C PHE A 282 -50.90 -24.79 23.73
N LEU A 283 -51.26 -23.54 23.99
CA LEU A 283 -51.78 -23.12 25.31
C LEU A 283 -53.05 -23.91 25.66
N SER A 284 -53.99 -24.00 24.72
CA SER A 284 -55.25 -24.74 24.91
C SER A 284 -54.98 -26.23 25.14
N LEU A 285 -54.05 -26.81 24.37
CA LEU A 285 -53.63 -28.21 24.54
C LEU A 285 -52.99 -28.46 25.92
N THR A 286 -52.24 -27.50 26.45
CA THR A 286 -51.60 -27.59 27.77
C THR A 286 -52.62 -27.55 28.92
N LEU A 287 -53.75 -26.87 28.73
CA LEU A 287 -54.84 -26.81 29.71
C LEU A 287 -55.73 -28.07 29.70
N LEU A 288 -55.71 -28.85 28.62
CA LEU A 288 -56.58 -30.02 28.45
C LEU A 288 -56.36 -31.11 29.53
N PRO A 289 -55.12 -31.50 29.89
CA PRO A 289 -54.90 -32.43 31.01
C PRO A 289 -55.44 -31.93 32.35
N PHE A 290 -55.40 -30.62 32.60
CA PHE A 290 -55.94 -30.03 33.83
C PHE A 290 -57.47 -30.16 33.89
N ILE A 291 -58.16 -29.90 32.76
CA ILE A 291 -59.61 -30.13 32.65
C ILE A 291 -59.93 -31.61 32.85
N GLY A 292 -59.15 -32.50 32.22
CA GLY A 292 -59.28 -33.95 32.38
C GLY A 292 -59.13 -34.39 33.84
N PHE A 293 -58.15 -33.83 34.56
CA PHE A 293 -57.96 -34.06 35.99
C PHE A 293 -59.17 -33.62 36.82
N LEU A 294 -59.73 -32.42 36.58
CA LEU A 294 -60.93 -31.95 37.28
C LEU A 294 -62.14 -32.86 37.03
N VAL A 295 -62.37 -33.28 35.78
CA VAL A 295 -63.43 -34.23 35.43
C VAL A 295 -63.20 -35.58 36.12
N GLY A 296 -61.95 -36.04 36.18
CA GLY A 296 -61.55 -37.26 36.89
C GLY A 296 -61.89 -37.20 38.38
N LEU A 297 -61.58 -36.10 39.06
CA LEU A 297 -61.94 -35.90 40.47
C LEU A 297 -63.46 -36.00 40.71
N LEU A 298 -64.25 -35.40 39.83
CA LEU A 298 -65.72 -35.46 39.89
C LEU A 298 -66.23 -36.89 39.69
N ARG A 299 -65.67 -37.63 38.72
CA ARG A 299 -66.05 -39.03 38.44
C ARG A 299 -65.67 -39.98 39.57
N LEU A 300 -64.55 -39.74 40.25
CA LEU A 300 -64.08 -40.53 41.39
C LEU A 300 -64.83 -40.20 42.70
N GLY A 301 -65.70 -39.17 42.72
CA GLY A 301 -66.46 -38.80 43.92
C GLY A 301 -65.60 -38.20 45.03
N VAL A 302 -64.46 -37.57 44.68
CA VAL A 302 -63.60 -36.88 45.64
C VAL A 302 -64.41 -35.79 46.34
N ASN A 303 -64.41 -35.82 47.67
CA ASN A 303 -65.24 -34.95 48.49
C ASN A 303 -64.44 -34.35 49.65
N LEU A 304 -65.01 -33.33 50.30
CA LEU A 304 -64.39 -32.63 51.43
C LEU A 304 -65.02 -33.01 52.78
N LYS A 305 -65.62 -34.20 52.89
CA LYS A 305 -66.38 -34.61 54.09
C LYS A 305 -65.52 -34.73 55.35
N ASN A 306 -64.21 -34.93 55.19
CA ASN A 306 -63.25 -35.02 56.30
C ASN A 306 -62.75 -33.65 56.79
N PHE A 307 -63.33 -32.54 56.34
CA PHE A 307 -63.00 -31.22 56.84
C PHE A 307 -63.43 -31.09 58.33
N PRO A 308 -62.58 -30.56 59.24
CA PRO A 308 -62.92 -30.52 60.65
C PRO A 308 -64.21 -29.75 60.93
N SER A 309 -65.16 -30.35 61.64
CA SER A 309 -66.45 -29.72 61.95
C SER A 309 -66.44 -28.92 63.26
N SER A 310 -65.45 -29.14 64.13
CA SER A 310 -65.30 -28.39 65.38
C SER A 310 -64.68 -27.01 65.12
N ALA A 311 -65.21 -25.97 65.78
CA ALA A 311 -64.86 -24.57 65.51
C ALA A 311 -63.35 -24.26 65.55
N VAL A 312 -62.62 -24.80 66.53
CA VAL A 312 -61.18 -24.51 66.72
C VAL A 312 -60.32 -25.17 65.61
N PRO A 313 -60.38 -26.51 65.38
CA PRO A 313 -59.71 -27.13 64.24
C PRO A 313 -60.14 -26.59 62.88
N ALA A 314 -61.42 -26.26 62.69
CA ALA A 314 -61.91 -25.68 61.43
C ALA A 314 -61.23 -24.32 61.14
N THR A 315 -61.08 -23.48 62.16
CA THR A 315 -60.40 -22.18 62.04
C THR A 315 -58.94 -22.36 61.62
N TYR A 316 -58.20 -23.28 62.25
CA TYR A 316 -56.81 -23.56 61.85
C TYR A 316 -56.73 -24.17 60.44
N ALA A 317 -57.68 -25.03 60.05
CA ALA A 317 -57.73 -25.58 58.70
C ALA A 317 -57.97 -24.50 57.64
N ILE A 318 -58.91 -23.58 57.87
CA ILE A 318 -59.18 -22.45 56.96
C ILE A 318 -57.97 -21.54 56.86
N LEU A 319 -57.38 -21.13 57.99
CA LEU A 319 -56.18 -20.28 58.02
C LEU A 319 -54.99 -20.94 57.32
N PHE A 320 -54.84 -22.27 57.43
CA PHE A 320 -53.79 -23.01 56.74
C PHE A 320 -53.99 -22.97 55.23
N GLN A 321 -55.20 -23.25 54.75
CA GLN A 321 -55.52 -23.25 53.32
C GLN A 321 -55.45 -21.83 52.71
N LEU A 322 -55.95 -20.82 53.43
CA LEU A 322 -55.80 -19.42 53.02
C LEU A 322 -54.34 -18.99 52.99
N GLY A 323 -53.53 -19.43 53.96
CA GLY A 323 -52.09 -19.18 53.95
C GLY A 323 -51.41 -19.80 52.74
N ILE A 324 -51.76 -21.04 52.37
CA ILE A 324 -51.23 -21.70 51.15
C ILE A 324 -51.66 -20.93 49.90
N ALA A 325 -52.93 -20.54 49.80
CA ALA A 325 -53.43 -19.73 48.70
C ALA A 325 -52.72 -18.37 48.60
N ALA A 326 -52.43 -17.74 49.75
CA ALA A 326 -51.68 -16.48 49.82
C ALA A 326 -50.24 -16.65 49.35
N VAL A 327 -49.56 -17.77 49.66
CA VAL A 327 -48.22 -18.07 49.13
C VAL A 327 -48.26 -18.25 47.61
N LEU A 328 -49.23 -19.00 47.08
CA LEU A 328 -49.39 -19.19 45.64
C LEU A 328 -49.68 -17.86 44.91
N LEU A 329 -50.53 -17.02 45.49
CA LEU A 329 -50.80 -15.67 44.96
C LEU A 329 -49.53 -14.81 44.99
N LEU A 330 -48.75 -14.90 46.06
CA LEU A 330 -47.48 -14.17 46.18
C LEU A 330 -46.49 -14.58 45.10
N TYR A 331 -46.45 -15.86 44.71
CA TYR A 331 -45.65 -16.31 43.56
C TYR A 331 -46.14 -15.74 42.23
N VAL A 332 -47.46 -15.64 42.02
CA VAL A 332 -48.02 -14.96 40.83
C VAL A 332 -47.64 -13.48 40.83
N LEU A 333 -47.72 -12.81 41.97
CA LEU A 333 -47.34 -11.39 42.09
C LEU A 333 -45.83 -11.18 41.89
N PHE A 334 -44.99 -12.11 42.35
CA PHE A 334 -43.55 -12.12 42.05
C PHE A 334 -43.27 -12.26 40.56
N TRP A 335 -43.97 -13.16 39.88
CA TRP A 335 -43.84 -13.31 38.43
C TRP A 335 -44.28 -12.05 37.66
N LEU A 336 -45.32 -11.36 38.13
CA LEU A 336 -45.86 -10.18 37.45
C LEU A 336 -45.08 -8.89 37.73
N LYS A 337 -44.67 -8.65 39.00
CA LYS A 337 -44.20 -7.31 39.39
C LYS A 337 -43.29 -7.24 40.61
N LEU A 338 -43.42 -8.11 41.62
CA LEU A 338 -42.66 -7.96 42.88
C LEU A 338 -41.19 -8.29 42.68
N ASP A 339 -40.33 -7.57 43.40
CA ASP A 339 -38.91 -7.90 43.47
C ASP A 339 -38.65 -9.10 44.41
N LEU A 340 -37.43 -9.65 44.32
CA LEU A 340 -37.02 -10.81 45.10
C LEU A 340 -37.02 -10.53 46.60
N PHE A 341 -36.53 -9.38 47.05
CA PHE A 341 -36.38 -9.08 48.48
C PHE A 341 -37.71 -8.84 49.19
N THR A 342 -38.64 -8.16 48.53
CA THR A 342 -40.01 -7.92 49.01
C THR A 342 -40.78 -9.23 49.08
N THR A 343 -40.66 -10.07 48.05
CA THR A 343 -41.25 -11.41 48.02
C THR A 343 -40.68 -12.27 49.14
N LEU A 344 -39.35 -12.28 49.33
CA LEU A 344 -38.71 -13.07 50.37
C LEU A 344 -39.09 -12.62 51.78
N LYS A 345 -39.21 -11.31 52.04
CA LYS A 345 -39.73 -10.78 53.31
C LYS A 345 -41.17 -11.24 53.55
N ALA A 346 -42.05 -11.11 52.55
CA ALA A 346 -43.44 -11.52 52.65
C ALA A 346 -43.59 -13.04 52.87
N VAL A 347 -42.84 -13.86 52.13
CA VAL A 347 -42.76 -15.32 52.35
C VAL A 347 -42.19 -15.63 53.73
N GLY A 348 -41.21 -14.88 54.23
CA GLY A 348 -40.65 -15.07 55.57
C GLY A 348 -41.71 -14.93 56.66
N PHE A 349 -42.48 -13.84 56.66
CA PHE A 349 -43.57 -13.64 57.61
C PHE A 349 -44.69 -14.68 57.43
N LEU A 350 -45.12 -14.91 56.19
CA LEU A 350 -46.19 -15.84 55.87
C LEU A 350 -45.80 -17.31 56.17
N GLY A 351 -44.53 -17.64 56.04
CA GLY A 351 -43.96 -18.96 56.31
C GLY A 351 -43.95 -19.29 57.80
N VAL A 352 -43.56 -18.34 58.66
CA VAL A 352 -43.66 -18.52 60.13
C VAL A 352 -45.12 -18.72 60.55
N PHE A 353 -46.04 -17.92 59.98
CA PHE A 353 -47.48 -18.06 60.20
C PHE A 353 -48.00 -19.43 59.77
N LEU A 354 -47.67 -19.86 58.55
CA LEU A 354 -48.06 -21.16 58.01
C LEU A 354 -47.51 -22.34 58.79
N MET A 355 -46.26 -22.24 59.27
CA MET A 355 -45.65 -23.27 60.10
C MET A 355 -46.45 -23.48 61.39
N PHE A 356 -46.86 -22.41 62.06
CA PHE A 356 -47.64 -22.50 63.30
C PHE A 356 -49.04 -23.08 63.06
N VAL A 357 -49.79 -22.49 62.11
CA VAL A 357 -51.17 -22.90 61.82
C VAL A 357 -51.20 -24.32 61.25
N GLY A 358 -50.26 -24.65 60.36
CA GLY A 358 -50.07 -25.98 59.80
C GLY A 358 -49.75 -27.02 60.85
N HIS A 359 -48.82 -26.74 61.77
CA HIS A 359 -48.49 -27.66 62.86
C HIS A 359 -49.73 -27.97 63.72
N ARG A 360 -50.56 -26.97 64.03
CA ARG A 360 -51.79 -27.15 64.83
C ARG A 360 -52.81 -28.05 64.13
N ILE A 361 -53.09 -27.83 62.85
CA ILE A 361 -54.08 -28.64 62.12
C ILE A 361 -53.57 -30.06 61.82
N LEU A 362 -52.29 -30.21 61.43
CA LEU A 362 -51.71 -31.52 61.15
C LEU A 362 -51.61 -32.37 62.41
N SER A 363 -51.25 -31.77 63.56
CA SER A 363 -51.24 -32.47 64.85
C SER A 363 -52.64 -32.92 65.27
N TYR A 364 -53.67 -32.08 65.03
CA TYR A 364 -55.06 -32.46 65.27
C TYR A 364 -55.49 -33.66 64.41
N LEU A 365 -55.19 -33.62 63.11
CA LEU A 365 -55.50 -34.72 62.19
C LEU A 365 -54.79 -36.02 62.59
N ALA A 366 -53.51 -35.95 62.96
CA ALA A 366 -52.74 -37.10 63.43
C ALA A 366 -53.34 -37.70 64.72
N SER A 367 -53.72 -36.86 65.69
CA SER A 367 -54.34 -37.31 66.94
C SER A 367 -55.75 -37.91 66.75
N THR A 368 -56.49 -37.43 65.76
CA THR A 368 -57.82 -37.96 65.42
C THR A 368 -57.68 -39.30 64.70
N SER A 369 -56.70 -39.41 63.80
CA SER A 369 -56.38 -40.66 63.11
C SER A 369 -55.85 -41.74 64.05
N SER A 370 -55.04 -41.40 65.05
CA SER A 370 -54.55 -42.38 66.03
C SER A 370 -55.68 -42.90 66.92
N LYS A 371 -56.59 -42.01 67.36
CA LYS A 371 -57.80 -42.38 68.10
C LYS A 371 -58.73 -43.29 67.30
N LEU A 372 -58.90 -43.05 66.00
CA LEU A 372 -59.72 -43.89 65.11
C LEU A 372 -59.09 -45.27 64.83
N LYS A 373 -57.76 -45.42 64.98
CA LYS A 373 -57.03 -46.68 64.77
C LYS A 373 -56.92 -47.52 66.06
N SER A 374 -57.04 -46.88 67.22
CA SER A 374 -57.07 -47.52 68.54
C SER A 374 -58.47 -47.84 69.06
N ALA A 375 -59.51 -47.35 68.37
CA ALA A 375 -60.91 -47.72 68.56
C ALA A 375 -61.30 -48.74 67.50
#